data_AF-A0A1M5RA21-F1
#
_entry.id   AF-A0A1M5RA21-F1
#
_cell.length_a   1.000
_cell.length_b   1.000
_cell.length_c   1.000
_cell.angle_alpha   90.00
_cell.angle_beta   90.00
_cell.angle_gamma   90.00
#
_symmetry.space_group_name_H-M   'P 1'
#
loop_
_entity.id
_entity.type
_entity.pdbx_description
1 polymer ?
#
loop_
_entity_poly.entity_id
_entity_poly.type
_entity_poly.pdbx_seq_one_letter_code
_entity_poly.pdbx_strand_id
1 'polypeptide(L)'
;MAHIPVGYKIVDGCAVVDETAAEQIRATYRYYFEGKSLIDAAKEAGFKMNHASVKRMLSNKKYLGTDYYPQIIDKEIQIRFLEELTRRAGNLGRLNRRSKEHNKTVPIAFHFKPADLTFPDPFEQAEYIYSLIESEE
;
A
#
# COMPACT_ATOMS: atom_id res chain seq x y z
N MET A 1 11.44 -3.94 17.05
CA MET A 1 12.41 -2.82 17.04
C MET A 1 11.65 -1.54 16.71
N ALA A 2 11.76 -0.51 17.54
CA ALA A 2 11.19 0.79 17.22
C ALA A 2 11.97 1.40 16.04
N HIS A 3 11.29 1.67 14.93
CA HIS A 3 11.93 2.21 13.74
C HIS A 3 12.08 3.72 13.88
N ILE A 4 13.32 4.20 13.92
CA ILE A 4 13.64 5.64 13.91
C ILE A 4 13.36 6.16 12.49
N PRO A 5 12.63 7.28 12.31
CA PRO A 5 12.46 7.86 10.99
C PRO A 5 13.80 8.35 10.42
N VAL A 6 13.97 8.24 9.10
CA VAL A 6 15.14 8.78 8.39
C VAL A 6 15.27 10.29 8.68
N GLY A 7 16.50 10.80 8.83
CA GLY A 7 16.72 12.21 9.21
C GLY A 7 16.85 12.44 10.72
N TYR A 8 16.67 11.42 11.54
CA TYR A 8 16.89 11.50 12.99
C TYR A 8 17.83 10.43 13.51
N LYS A 9 18.52 10.76 14.59
CA LYS A 9 19.31 9.87 15.41
C LYS A 9 18.90 10.03 16.87
N ILE A 10 18.96 8.97 17.65
CA ILE A 10 18.72 9.05 19.09
C ILE A 10 20.07 9.25 19.78
N VAL A 11 20.21 10.35 20.52
CA VAL A 11 21.39 10.67 21.32
C VAL A 11 20.89 10.93 22.73
N ASP A 12 21.39 10.16 23.70
CA ASP A 12 21.02 10.24 25.12
C ASP A 12 19.50 10.18 25.39
N GLY A 13 18.79 9.38 24.60
CA GLY A 13 17.33 9.20 24.73
C GLY A 13 16.49 10.29 24.04
N CYS A 14 17.12 11.34 23.50
CA CYS A 14 16.47 12.41 22.76
C CYS A 14 16.63 12.22 21.25
N ALA A 15 15.59 12.52 20.47
CA ALA A 15 15.74 12.55 19.01
C ALA A 15 16.42 13.86 18.59
N VAL A 16 17.52 13.72 17.88
CA VAL A 16 18.31 14.82 17.31
C VAL A 16 18.27 14.70 15.80
N VAL A 17 18.28 15.83 15.10
CA VAL A 17 18.37 15.86 13.64
C VAL A 17 19.73 15.31 13.22
N ASP A 18 19.71 14.37 12.29
CA ASP A 18 20.89 14.01 11.51
C ASP A 18 20.95 14.95 10.32
N GLU A 19 21.74 16.02 10.42
CA GLU A 19 21.81 17.06 9.38
C GLU A 19 22.16 16.52 8.00
N THR A 20 22.95 15.45 7.93
CA THR A 20 23.31 14.85 6.64
C THR A 20 22.07 14.27 5.97
N ALA A 21 21.32 13.43 6.68
CA ALA A 21 20.09 12.82 6.19
C ALA A 21 18.95 13.85 6.03
N ALA A 22 18.88 14.87 6.90
CA ALA A 22 17.93 15.96 6.78
C ALA A 22 18.15 16.79 5.51
N GLU A 23 19.40 17.05 5.14
CA GLU A 23 19.73 17.74 3.91
C GLU A 23 19.37 16.91 2.67
N GLN A 24 19.59 15.60 2.71
CA GLN A 24 19.12 14.71 1.65
C GLN A 24 17.59 14.74 1.51
N ILE A 25 16.86 14.79 2.62
CA ILE A 25 15.39 14.93 2.60
C ILE A 25 14.99 16.25 1.93
N ARG A 26 15.57 17.38 2.35
CA ARG A 26 15.32 18.71 1.77
C ARG A 26 15.63 18.74 0.27
N ALA A 27 16.77 18.19 -0.14
CA ALA A 27 17.16 18.05 -1.53
C ALA A 27 16.17 17.18 -2.33
N THR A 28 15.67 16.09 -1.74
CA THR A 28 14.66 15.22 -2.39
C THR A 28 13.37 15.99 -2.70
N TYR A 29 12.88 16.83 -1.76
CA TYR A 29 11.72 17.70 -2.04
C TYR A 29 12.01 18.68 -3.18
N ARG A 30 13.17 19.34 -3.14
CA ARG A 30 13.59 20.29 -4.18
C ARG A 30 13.60 19.64 -5.57
N TYR A 31 14.31 18.52 -5.71
CA TYR A 31 14.38 17.77 -6.97
C TYR A 31 13.02 17.27 -7.45
N TYR A 32 12.15 16.86 -6.54
CA TYR A 32 10.79 16.46 -6.89
C TYR A 32 9.98 17.65 -7.44
N PHE A 33 10.10 18.83 -6.82
CA PHE A 33 9.45 20.06 -7.29
C PHE A 33 10.01 20.59 -8.61
N GLU A 34 11.29 20.33 -8.91
CA GLU A 34 11.90 20.59 -10.22
C GLU A 34 11.39 19.65 -11.33
N GLY A 35 10.53 18.68 -11.01
CA GLY A 35 9.86 17.81 -11.98
C GLY A 35 10.38 16.38 -12.03
N LYS A 36 11.39 16.02 -11.23
CA LYS A 36 11.91 14.65 -11.21
C LYS A 36 10.90 13.66 -10.64
N SER A 37 11.07 12.38 -10.98
CA SER A 37 10.29 11.31 -10.35
C SER A 37 10.72 11.15 -8.89
N LEU A 38 9.89 10.51 -8.05
CA LEU A 38 10.24 10.26 -6.65
C LEU A 38 11.54 9.45 -6.50
N ILE A 39 11.76 8.47 -7.37
CA ILE A 39 12.97 7.63 -7.33
C ILE A 39 14.18 8.45 -7.75
N ASP A 40 14.07 9.22 -8.85
CA ASP A 40 15.21 9.98 -9.37
C ASP A 40 15.59 11.12 -8.43
N ALA A 41 14.60 11.81 -7.85
CA ALA A 41 14.83 12.83 -6.84
C ALA A 41 15.56 12.27 -5.61
N ALA A 42 15.14 11.10 -5.12
CA ALA A 42 15.79 10.44 -4.00
C ALA A 42 17.21 9.96 -4.36
N LYS A 43 17.38 9.36 -5.54
CA LYS A 43 18.67 8.87 -6.04
C LYS A 43 19.69 10.00 -6.15
N GLU A 44 19.28 11.16 -6.63
CA GLU A 44 20.13 12.33 -6.77
C GLU A 44 20.45 12.98 -5.43
N ALA A 45 19.52 12.95 -4.48
CA ALA A 45 19.79 13.30 -3.09
C ALA A 45 20.66 12.26 -2.34
N GLY A 46 21.05 11.16 -2.98
CA GLY A 46 21.91 10.12 -2.40
C GLY A 46 21.16 8.98 -1.70
N PHE A 47 19.83 8.95 -1.77
CA PHE A 47 19.02 7.85 -1.24
C PHE A 47 18.87 6.72 -2.25
N LYS A 48 19.13 5.47 -1.80
CA LYS A 48 18.87 4.25 -2.59
C LYS A 48 17.62 3.54 -2.06
N MET A 49 16.45 3.99 -2.50
CA MET A 49 15.16 3.43 -2.08
C MET A 49 14.15 3.41 -3.23
N ASN A 50 13.14 2.54 -3.12
CA ASN A 50 12.07 2.44 -4.11
C ASN A 50 11.06 3.60 -3.96
N HIS A 51 10.23 3.82 -4.99
CA HIS A 51 9.28 4.93 -5.00
C HIS A 51 8.30 4.93 -3.82
N ALA A 52 7.88 3.74 -3.36
CA ALA A 52 6.93 3.60 -2.26
C ALA A 52 7.55 4.05 -0.92
N SER A 53 8.80 3.65 -0.68
CA SER A 53 9.57 4.07 0.49
C SER A 53 9.86 5.57 0.47
N VAL A 54 10.25 6.14 -0.68
CA VAL A 54 10.43 7.60 -0.82
C VAL A 54 9.12 8.33 -0.53
N LYS A 55 8.01 7.91 -1.14
CA LYS A 55 6.69 8.52 -0.90
C LYS A 55 6.34 8.46 0.59
N ARG A 56 6.48 7.30 1.23
CA ARG A 56 6.20 7.11 2.66
C ARG A 56 7.10 7.99 3.54
N MET A 57 8.37 8.10 3.19
CA MET A 57 9.33 8.97 3.87
C MET A 57 8.87 10.44 3.80
N LEU A 58 8.67 10.98 2.60
CA LEU A 58 8.25 12.38 2.39
C LEU A 58 6.81 12.64 2.90
N SER A 59 5.96 11.63 3.01
CA SER A 59 4.62 11.79 3.61
C SER A 59 4.64 11.78 5.16
N ASN A 60 5.80 11.59 5.79
CA ASN A 60 5.89 11.44 7.23
C ASN A 60 5.67 12.78 7.96
N LYS A 61 4.58 12.87 8.72
CA LYS A 61 4.21 14.07 9.48
C LYS A 61 5.22 14.44 10.58
N LYS A 62 6.05 13.49 11.04
CA LYS A 62 7.06 13.74 12.07
C LYS A 62 8.08 14.82 11.67
N TYR A 63 8.30 15.03 10.37
CA TYR A 63 9.20 16.06 9.87
C TYR A 63 8.70 17.49 10.10
N LEU A 64 7.40 17.67 10.41
CA LEU A 64 6.83 18.97 10.81
C LEU A 64 7.23 19.38 12.23
N GLY A 65 7.90 18.50 12.97
CA GLY A 65 8.16 18.67 14.39
C GLY A 65 7.06 18.04 15.25
N THR A 66 7.47 17.37 16.31
CA THR A 66 6.62 16.91 17.41
C THR A 66 7.34 17.23 18.74
N ASP A 67 6.69 16.98 19.87
CA ASP A 67 7.32 17.17 21.19
C ASP A 67 8.63 16.38 21.38
N TYR A 68 8.83 15.33 20.58
CA TYR A 68 10.01 14.47 20.62
C TYR A 68 10.93 14.63 19.41
N TYR A 69 10.39 14.81 18.20
CA TYR A 69 11.18 14.92 16.97
C TYR A 69 11.31 16.39 16.55
N PRO A 70 12.53 16.94 16.43
CA PRO A 70 12.71 18.29 15.92
C PRO A 70 12.20 18.45 14.48
N GLN A 71 11.82 19.67 14.11
CA GLN A 71 11.32 19.97 12.77
C GLN A 71 12.45 19.87 11.72
N ILE A 72 12.17 19.24 10.58
CA ILE A 72 13.07 19.16 9.42
C ILE A 72 12.52 19.98 8.22
N ILE A 73 11.20 20.01 8.06
CA ILE A 73 10.52 20.71 6.96
C ILE A 73 9.38 21.58 7.47
N ASP A 74 9.01 22.58 6.67
CA ASP A 74 7.84 23.40 6.94
C ASP A 74 6.54 22.75 6.47
N LYS A 75 5.44 23.16 7.12
CA LYS A 75 4.09 22.72 6.77
C LYS A 75 3.73 23.04 5.32
N GLU A 76 4.22 24.16 4.80
CA GLU A 76 3.99 24.59 3.41
C GLU A 76 4.61 23.62 2.40
N ILE A 77 5.84 23.16 2.66
CA ILE A 77 6.52 22.16 1.83
C ILE A 77 5.71 20.86 1.81
N GLN A 78 5.19 20.45 2.96
CA GLN A 78 4.40 19.23 3.08
C GLN A 78 3.07 19.32 2.31
N ILE A 79 2.37 20.44 2.42
CA ILE A 79 1.13 20.69 1.68
C ILE A 79 1.41 20.67 0.18
N ARG A 80 2.42 21.44 -0.28
CA ARG A 80 2.83 21.49 -1.68
C ARG A 80 3.18 20.10 -2.23
N PHE A 81 3.85 19.27 -1.43
CA PHE A 81 4.17 17.89 -1.82
C PHE A 81 2.93 17.03 -2.03
N LEU A 82 1.95 17.10 -1.12
CA LEU A 82 0.70 16.33 -1.22
C LEU A 82 -0.17 16.80 -2.39
N GLU A 83 -0.24 18.10 -2.63
CA GLU A 83 -0.91 18.70 -3.78
C GLU A 83 -0.27 18.23 -5.09
N GLU A 84 1.05 18.28 -5.19
CA GLU A 84 1.79 17.85 -6.38
C GLU A 84 1.63 16.34 -6.63
N LEU A 85 1.63 15.51 -5.59
CA LEU A 85 1.29 14.08 -5.70
C LEU A 85 -0.12 13.87 -6.27
N THR A 86 -1.09 14.62 -5.78
CA THR A 86 -2.49 14.52 -6.20
C THR A 86 -2.65 14.99 -7.65
N ARG A 87 -2.01 16.12 -8.01
CA ARG A 87 -1.97 16.65 -9.37
C ARG A 87 -1.38 15.66 -10.36
N ARG A 88 -0.19 15.09 -10.07
CA ARG A 88 0.45 14.08 -10.94
C ARG A 88 -0.36 12.80 -11.03
N ALA A 89 -0.97 12.35 -9.93
CA ALA A 89 -1.86 11.19 -9.94
C ALA A 89 -3.10 11.45 -10.81
N GLY A 90 -3.67 12.66 -10.75
CA GLY A 90 -4.78 13.11 -11.62
C GLY A 90 -4.41 13.08 -13.09
N ASN A 91 -3.27 13.67 -13.47
CA ASN A 91 -2.77 13.68 -14.84
C ASN A 91 -2.54 12.26 -15.40
N LEU A 92 -2.20 11.29 -14.53
CA LEU A 92 -2.01 9.88 -14.89
C LEU A 92 -3.32 9.05 -14.82
N GLY A 93 -4.47 9.66 -14.56
CA GLY A 93 -5.75 8.96 -14.40
C GLY A 93 -5.77 7.97 -13.23
N ARG A 94 -4.95 8.20 -12.19
CA ARG A 94 -4.78 7.26 -11.07
C ARG A 94 -5.72 7.51 -9.89
N LEU A 95 -6.46 8.63 -9.87
CA LEU A 95 -7.33 9.00 -8.75
C LEU A 95 -8.56 8.09 -8.62
N ASN A 96 -9.13 7.65 -9.74
CA ASN A 96 -10.40 6.91 -9.78
C ASN A 96 -10.25 5.55 -10.48
N ARG A 97 -9.18 4.80 -10.17
CA ARG A 97 -9.03 3.43 -10.65
C ARG A 97 -10.04 2.53 -9.95
N ARG A 98 -11.26 2.43 -10.50
CA ARG A 98 -12.17 1.35 -10.15
C ARG A 98 -11.61 0.07 -10.77
N SER A 99 -11.36 -0.94 -9.94
CA SER A 99 -11.16 -2.28 -10.48
C SER A 99 -12.41 -2.63 -11.26
N LYS A 100 -12.29 -3.20 -12.45
CA LYS A 100 -13.45 -3.83 -13.10
C LYS A 100 -13.98 -4.87 -12.11
N GLU A 101 -15.27 -4.82 -11.83
CA GLU A 101 -15.92 -5.88 -11.08
C GLU A 101 -15.73 -7.17 -11.87
N HIS A 102 -14.96 -8.09 -11.32
CA HIS A 102 -14.84 -9.42 -11.89
C HIS A 102 -16.06 -10.19 -11.41
N ASN A 103 -17.15 -10.14 -12.17
CA ASN A 103 -18.31 -11.01 -11.97
C ASN A 103 -17.88 -12.43 -12.29
N LYS A 104 -17.32 -13.13 -11.30
CA LYS A 104 -17.12 -14.58 -11.36
C LYS A 104 -18.49 -15.19 -11.16
N THR A 105 -19.09 -15.68 -12.23
CA THR A 105 -20.25 -16.58 -12.14
C THR A 105 -19.72 -17.91 -11.63
N VAL A 106 -19.90 -18.16 -10.32
CA VAL A 106 -19.72 -19.50 -9.77
C VAL A 106 -21.00 -20.29 -10.08
N PRO A 107 -20.91 -21.52 -10.60
CA PRO A 107 -22.09 -22.36 -10.76
C PRO A 107 -22.67 -22.66 -9.38
N ILE A 108 -23.90 -22.23 -9.14
CA ILE A 108 -24.68 -22.50 -7.91
C ILE A 108 -25.72 -23.59 -8.11
N ALA A 109 -25.96 -23.97 -9.37
CA ALA A 109 -26.88 -25.03 -9.74
C ALA A 109 -26.13 -26.37 -9.79
N PHE A 110 -26.80 -27.40 -9.29
CA PHE A 110 -26.38 -28.79 -9.39
C PHE A 110 -27.62 -29.66 -9.53
N HIS A 111 -27.47 -30.84 -10.12
CA HIS A 111 -28.54 -31.83 -10.18
C HIS A 111 -28.03 -33.18 -9.69
N PHE A 112 -28.96 -34.07 -9.38
CA PHE A 112 -28.64 -35.45 -9.04
C PHE A 112 -28.82 -36.32 -10.28
N LYS A 113 -27.91 -37.27 -10.48
CA LYS A 113 -28.15 -38.41 -11.38
C LYS A 113 -29.35 -39.23 -10.90
N PRO A 114 -30.04 -39.97 -11.79
CA PRO A 114 -31.08 -40.90 -11.40
C PRO A 114 -30.55 -41.91 -10.37
N ALA A 115 -31.32 -42.15 -9.31
CA ALA A 115 -30.98 -43.12 -8.29
C ALA A 115 -31.56 -44.50 -8.65
N ASP A 116 -30.68 -45.48 -8.86
CA ASP A 116 -31.06 -46.85 -9.21
C ASP A 116 -31.13 -47.78 -7.99
N LEU A 117 -30.48 -47.39 -6.88
CA LEU A 117 -30.38 -48.16 -5.66
C LEU A 117 -31.06 -47.45 -4.49
N THR A 118 -31.63 -48.26 -3.59
CA THR A 118 -32.21 -47.79 -2.32
C THR A 118 -31.70 -48.67 -1.18
N PHE A 119 -31.22 -48.02 -0.13
CA PHE A 119 -30.64 -48.63 1.06
C PHE A 119 -31.57 -48.43 2.27
N PRO A 120 -31.68 -49.42 3.17
CA PRO A 120 -32.51 -49.34 4.36
C PRO A 120 -31.87 -48.48 5.47
N ASP A 121 -30.54 -48.39 5.51
CA ASP A 121 -29.85 -47.53 6.46
C ASP A 121 -29.92 -46.05 5.99
N PRO A 122 -30.43 -45.13 6.82
CA PRO A 122 -30.53 -43.73 6.44
C PRO A 122 -29.20 -43.05 6.16
N PHE A 123 -28.10 -43.47 6.80
CA PHE A 123 -26.78 -42.88 6.57
C PHE A 123 -26.20 -43.33 5.23
N GLU A 124 -26.24 -44.64 4.93
CA GLU A 124 -25.85 -45.19 3.63
C GLU A 124 -26.70 -44.61 2.48
N GLN A 125 -28.01 -44.46 2.69
CA GLN A 125 -28.89 -43.84 1.69
C GLN A 125 -28.50 -42.39 1.41
N ALA A 126 -28.18 -41.59 2.43
CA ALA A 126 -27.78 -40.21 2.27
C ALA A 126 -26.41 -40.08 1.56
N GLU A 127 -25.45 -40.94 1.92
CA GLU A 127 -24.14 -41.00 1.25
C GLU A 127 -24.29 -41.32 -0.24
N TYR A 128 -25.09 -42.33 -0.58
CA TYR A 128 -25.36 -42.70 -1.97
C TYR A 128 -25.99 -41.53 -2.74
N ILE A 129 -27.03 -40.89 -2.21
CA ILE A 129 -27.68 -39.76 -2.89
C ILE A 129 -26.71 -38.59 -3.10
N TYR A 130 -25.90 -38.22 -2.10
CA TYR A 130 -24.93 -37.13 -2.27
C TYR A 130 -23.80 -37.45 -3.26
N SER A 131 -23.45 -38.73 -3.43
CA SER A 131 -22.50 -39.15 -4.46
C SER A 131 -22.99 -38.91 -5.90
N LEU A 132 -24.30 -38.72 -6.09
CA LEU A 132 -24.94 -38.49 -7.39
C LEU A 132 -24.99 -37.01 -7.80
N ILE A 133 -24.48 -36.09 -6.98
CA ILE A 133 -24.44 -34.66 -7.30
C ILE A 133 -23.48 -34.41 -8.47
N GLU A 134 -23.97 -33.72 -9.50
CA GLU A 134 -23.16 -33.22 -10.60
C GLU A 134 -23.38 -31.72 -10.80
N SER A 135 -22.30 -31.00 -11.11
CA SER A 135 -22.39 -29.61 -11.56
C SER A 135 -22.80 -29.57 -13.02
N GLU A 136 -23.55 -28.55 -13.44
CA GLU A 136 -23.82 -28.28 -14.86
C GLU A 136 -22.49 -28.12 -15.64
N GLU A 137 -22.43 -28.62 -16.88
CA GLU A 137 -21.29 -28.41 -17.81
C GLU A 137 -21.15 -26.95 -18.25
#